data_AF-A0A5P9HM43-F1
#
_entry.id   AF-A0A5P9HM43-F1
#
_cell.length_a   1.000
_cell.length_b   1.000
_cell.length_c   1.000
_cell.angle_alpha   90.00
_cell.angle_beta   90.00
_cell.angle_gamma   90.00
#
_symmetry.space_group_name_H-M   'P 1'
#
loop_
_entity.id
_entity.type
_entity.pdbx_description
1 polymer ?
#
loop_
_entity_poly.entity_id
_entity_poly.type
_entity_poly.pdbx_seq_one_letter_code
_entity_poly.pdbx_strand_id
1 'polypeptide(L)'
;MKNTIHVLVFVLAIGAVLFATSGLWEGWLLGTISILFTISVVFIGFLISLENRHPTRTLTWLVVLGAFPVLGFFFYLLFGRNIRKRRLFARKALIDKEVLVEVEGNKEYSSEERRLLDEGKRGIFQLSQNIGRSPISFQTETVVLTNGNQTFTRILEEISKATHHIHLEYYIVRDDEIGEQMKDLLMEKVKEGVQVRFLYDAVGSFQLGGKYIKELRAAGVEIVPFSPVRLPVFNNKINFRNHRKIIVVDGEVGFVGGLNIGDEYLGRDKYFGFWRDTHLFVRGEAVRTLQLIFLQDWYYATDESLLTPSYLTPTIDEEINYGGVQMIAGGPDQEWEVIKSLYFSMITSAKKSIWIASPYFVPDDDIFTALKVAALSGIDVRLLVPKRPDKRIVYYASRSYFPEMMDAGVRIFHYEKGFLHSKVVIVDEEIASIGTANMDMRSFHLNFEVNAFLYNTQSVNTLVEDYENDLKESKQIVKAVFANRPFYQKVFESLARLASPLL
;
A
#
# COMPACT_ATOMS: atom_id res chain seq x y z
N MET A 1 -18.98 20.46 -2.72
CA MET A 1 -19.85 21.55 -3.22
C MET A 1 -19.82 21.66 -4.74
N LYS A 2 -18.66 21.79 -5.42
CA LYS A 2 -18.61 21.81 -6.89
C LYS A 2 -19.29 20.60 -7.58
N ASN A 3 -19.01 19.37 -7.13
CA ASN A 3 -19.62 18.18 -7.73
C ASN A 3 -21.13 18.06 -7.48
N THR A 4 -21.63 18.55 -6.34
CA THR A 4 -23.07 18.57 -6.05
C THR A 4 -23.79 19.56 -6.97
N ILE A 5 -23.16 20.71 -7.26
CA ILE A 5 -23.66 21.71 -8.19
C ILE A 5 -23.67 21.15 -9.62
N HIS A 6 -22.61 20.46 -10.07
CA HIS A 6 -22.60 19.83 -11.40
C HIS A 6 -23.68 18.76 -11.57
N VAL A 7 -23.93 17.95 -10.53
CA VAL A 7 -25.03 16.96 -10.52
C VAL A 7 -26.38 17.67 -10.56
N LEU A 8 -26.57 18.75 -9.79
CA LEU A 8 -27.83 19.50 -9.77
C LEU A 8 -28.11 20.15 -11.13
N VAL A 9 -27.10 20.77 -11.73
CA VAL A 9 -27.17 21.38 -13.07
C VAL A 9 -27.47 20.32 -14.14
N PHE A 10 -26.89 19.12 -14.02
CA PHE A 10 -27.17 18.01 -14.93
C PHE A 10 -28.61 17.50 -14.80
N VAL A 11 -29.11 17.33 -13.58
CA VAL A 11 -30.51 16.93 -13.33
C VAL A 11 -31.48 17.98 -13.86
N LEU A 12 -31.18 19.26 -13.68
CA LEU A 12 -31.97 20.37 -14.23
C LEU A 12 -31.91 20.44 -15.76
N ALA A 13 -30.75 20.21 -16.36
CA ALA A 13 -30.57 20.18 -17.82
C ALA A 13 -31.32 18.99 -18.45
N ILE A 14 -31.24 17.79 -17.83
CA ILE A 14 -32.05 16.64 -18.21
C ILE A 14 -33.54 16.97 -18.08
N GLY A 15 -33.96 17.54 -16.95
CA GLY A 15 -35.34 17.94 -16.74
C GLY A 15 -35.84 18.94 -17.80
N ALA A 16 -35.01 19.91 -18.19
CA ALA A 16 -35.33 20.89 -19.22
C ALA A 16 -35.42 20.27 -20.63
N VAL A 17 -34.50 19.37 -20.99
CA VAL A 17 -34.54 18.65 -22.27
C VAL A 17 -35.75 17.72 -22.34
N LEU A 18 -36.07 17.04 -21.23
CA LEU A 18 -37.26 16.21 -21.13
C LEU A 18 -38.53 17.05 -21.26
N PHE A 19 -38.62 18.17 -20.55
CA PHE A 19 -39.75 19.07 -20.63
C PHE A 19 -39.93 19.66 -22.05
N ALA A 20 -38.85 20.12 -22.68
CA ALA A 20 -38.87 20.71 -24.02
C ALA A 20 -39.22 19.70 -25.13
N THR A 21 -38.93 18.43 -24.92
CA THR A 21 -39.24 17.37 -25.90
C THR A 21 -40.56 16.67 -25.62
N SER A 22 -41.25 16.99 -24.52
CA SER A 22 -42.47 16.31 -24.03
C SER A 22 -43.61 16.17 -25.05
N GLY A 23 -43.73 17.10 -25.99
CA GLY A 23 -44.72 17.06 -27.08
C GLY A 23 -44.37 16.19 -28.28
N LEU A 24 -43.13 15.67 -28.36
CA LEU A 24 -42.65 14.77 -29.43
C LEU A 24 -42.74 13.29 -29.00
N TRP A 25 -43.28 13.05 -27.82
CA TRP A 25 -43.34 11.75 -27.22
C TRP A 25 -44.64 11.08 -27.69
N GLU A 26 -44.58 10.28 -28.75
CA GLU A 26 -45.52 9.17 -29.02
C GLU A 26 -44.62 7.96 -29.38
N GLY A 27 -44.64 6.89 -28.57
CA GLY A 27 -43.68 5.75 -28.67
C GLY A 27 -42.63 5.63 -27.54
N TRP A 28 -43.04 5.99 -26.31
CA TRP A 28 -42.30 6.72 -25.27
C TRP A 28 -41.04 6.18 -24.59
N LEU A 29 -40.74 4.88 -24.55
CA LEU A 29 -39.66 4.44 -23.65
C LEU A 29 -38.28 4.44 -24.33
N LEU A 30 -38.20 3.83 -25.51
CA LEU A 30 -36.93 3.59 -26.19
C LEU A 30 -36.28 4.87 -26.71
N GLY A 31 -37.05 5.81 -27.27
CA GLY A 31 -36.52 7.10 -27.75
C GLY A 31 -35.96 7.96 -26.63
N THR A 32 -36.71 8.07 -25.52
CA THR A 32 -36.29 8.81 -24.33
C THR A 32 -35.06 8.19 -23.68
N ILE A 33 -35.01 6.87 -23.55
CA ILE A 33 -33.82 6.15 -23.06
C ILE A 33 -32.63 6.38 -23.98
N SER A 34 -32.81 6.33 -25.30
CA SER A 34 -31.74 6.56 -26.27
C SER A 34 -31.17 7.98 -26.20
N ILE A 35 -32.02 9.01 -26.11
CA ILE A 35 -31.58 10.41 -26.02
C ILE A 35 -30.87 10.67 -24.69
N LEU A 36 -31.45 10.21 -23.57
CA LEU A 36 -30.80 10.31 -22.26
C LEU A 36 -29.46 9.58 -22.24
N PHE A 37 -29.37 8.44 -22.93
CA PHE A 37 -28.15 7.69 -23.06
C PHE A 37 -27.09 8.45 -23.87
N THR A 38 -27.43 8.97 -25.05
CA THR A 38 -26.51 9.76 -25.88
C THR A 38 -26.02 11.00 -25.13
N ILE A 39 -26.91 11.74 -24.46
CA ILE A 39 -26.55 12.91 -23.66
C ILE A 39 -25.62 12.51 -22.52
N SER A 40 -25.89 11.39 -21.85
CA SER A 40 -25.03 10.89 -20.76
C SER A 40 -23.64 10.53 -21.27
N VAL A 41 -23.51 9.84 -22.41
CA VAL A 41 -22.21 9.49 -23.00
C VAL A 41 -21.43 10.74 -23.41
N VAL A 42 -22.06 11.69 -24.09
CA VAL A 42 -21.43 12.96 -24.51
C VAL A 42 -21.00 13.77 -23.29
N PHE A 43 -21.87 13.89 -22.29
CA PHE A 43 -21.58 14.64 -21.07
C PHE A 43 -20.45 13.99 -20.25
N ILE A 44 -20.46 12.67 -20.10
CA ILE A 44 -19.39 11.99 -19.37
C ILE A 44 -18.08 12.05 -20.16
N GLY A 45 -18.11 11.92 -21.48
CA GLY A 45 -16.92 12.11 -22.31
C GLY A 45 -16.34 13.53 -22.19
N PHE A 46 -17.20 14.54 -22.14
CA PHE A 46 -16.79 15.91 -21.86
C PHE A 46 -16.19 16.08 -20.45
N LEU A 47 -16.84 15.52 -19.41
CA LEU A 47 -16.32 15.57 -18.03
C LEU A 47 -14.94 14.92 -17.92
N ILE A 48 -14.76 13.74 -18.52
CA ILE A 48 -13.49 13.04 -18.49
C ILE A 48 -12.42 13.82 -19.27
N SER A 49 -12.78 14.42 -20.41
CA SER A 49 -11.86 15.27 -21.20
C SER A 49 -11.37 16.49 -20.41
N LEU A 50 -12.20 17.05 -19.52
CA LEU A 50 -11.82 18.18 -18.66
C LEU A 50 -10.89 17.80 -17.50
N GLU A 51 -10.80 16.51 -17.13
CA GLU A 51 -10.03 16.08 -15.97
C GLU A 51 -8.51 15.89 -16.24
N ASN A 52 -8.00 16.14 -17.46
CA ASN A 52 -6.57 15.99 -17.82
C ASN A 52 -5.95 14.67 -17.32
N ARG A 53 -6.74 13.58 -17.36
CA ARG A 53 -6.30 12.25 -16.92
C ARG A 53 -5.43 11.58 -17.96
N HIS A 54 -4.65 10.57 -17.51
CA HIS A 54 -3.93 9.69 -18.42
C HIS A 54 -4.88 9.17 -19.51
N PRO A 55 -4.58 9.37 -20.81
CA PRO A 55 -5.51 9.11 -21.91
C PRO A 55 -6.14 7.72 -21.88
N THR A 56 -5.38 6.72 -21.43
CA THR A 56 -5.82 5.33 -21.30
C THR A 56 -6.96 5.17 -20.28
N ARG A 57 -6.88 5.82 -19.10
CA ARG A 57 -7.98 5.75 -18.10
C ARG A 57 -9.24 6.43 -18.62
N THR A 58 -9.07 7.54 -19.34
CA THR A 58 -10.17 8.25 -20.00
C THR A 58 -10.87 7.35 -21.00
N LEU A 59 -10.10 6.70 -21.87
CA LEU A 59 -10.62 5.79 -22.88
C LEU A 59 -11.31 4.57 -22.26
N THR A 60 -10.75 3.97 -21.20
CA THR A 60 -11.38 2.85 -20.50
C THR A 60 -12.77 3.22 -19.98
N TRP A 61 -12.92 4.39 -19.35
CA TRP A 61 -14.22 4.82 -18.86
C TRP A 61 -15.19 5.16 -19.99
N LEU A 62 -14.73 5.78 -21.08
CA LEU A 62 -15.54 6.00 -22.28
C LEU A 62 -16.08 4.68 -22.85
N VAL A 63 -15.25 3.65 -22.95
CA VAL A 63 -15.65 2.32 -23.45
C VAL A 63 -16.64 1.65 -22.49
N VAL A 64 -16.36 1.65 -21.18
CA VAL A 64 -17.26 1.06 -20.17
C VAL A 64 -18.63 1.74 -20.18
N LEU A 65 -18.66 3.07 -20.29
CA LEU A 65 -19.90 3.84 -20.32
C LEU A 65 -20.65 3.71 -21.64
N GLY A 66 -19.93 3.58 -22.76
CA GLY A 66 -20.53 3.31 -24.07
C GLY A 66 -21.11 1.91 -24.16
N ALA A 67 -20.41 0.89 -23.65
CA ALA A 67 -20.85 -0.50 -23.69
C ALA A 67 -21.93 -0.81 -22.65
N PHE A 68 -21.83 -0.22 -21.45
CA PHE A 68 -22.73 -0.45 -20.33
C PHE A 68 -23.20 0.88 -19.76
N PRO A 69 -24.27 1.47 -20.28
CA PRO A 69 -24.67 2.83 -19.95
C PRO A 69 -24.99 3.06 -18.48
N VAL A 70 -25.93 2.26 -18.00
CA VAL A 70 -26.48 2.36 -16.65
C VAL A 70 -25.49 1.77 -15.67
N LEU A 71 -25.04 0.54 -15.91
CA LEU A 71 -24.06 -0.14 -15.05
C LEU A 71 -22.73 0.60 -15.03
N GLY A 72 -22.20 0.99 -16.18
CA GLY A 72 -20.97 1.76 -16.32
C GLY A 72 -21.05 3.10 -15.61
N PHE A 73 -22.21 3.77 -15.59
CA PHE A 73 -22.39 5.00 -14.82
C PHE A 73 -22.22 4.74 -13.31
N PHE A 74 -22.86 3.70 -12.77
CA PHE A 74 -22.65 3.31 -11.36
C PHE A 74 -21.20 2.88 -11.09
N PHE A 75 -20.58 2.11 -11.99
CA PHE A 75 -19.16 1.76 -11.90
C PHE A 75 -18.25 3.00 -11.93
N TYR A 76 -18.53 3.99 -12.78
CA TYR A 76 -17.77 5.24 -12.85
C TYR A 76 -17.93 6.06 -11.57
N LEU A 77 -19.13 6.10 -10.98
CA LEU A 77 -19.34 6.74 -9.70
C LEU A 77 -18.54 6.07 -8.57
N LEU A 78 -18.46 4.74 -8.57
CA LEU A 78 -17.76 3.96 -7.55
C LEU A 78 -16.23 4.00 -7.71
N PHE A 79 -15.72 3.75 -8.92
CA PHE A 79 -14.30 3.50 -9.20
C PHE A 79 -13.66 4.57 -10.09
N GLY A 80 -14.46 5.25 -10.91
CA GLY A 80 -13.96 6.18 -11.92
C GLY A 80 -13.68 7.59 -11.43
N ARG A 81 -14.05 7.95 -10.21
CA ARG A 81 -13.83 9.29 -9.67
C ARG A 81 -12.53 9.35 -8.86
N ASN A 82 -11.49 9.98 -9.40
CA ASN A 82 -10.25 10.25 -8.66
C ASN A 82 -10.35 11.57 -7.91
N ILE A 83 -11.03 11.59 -6.77
CA ILE A 83 -11.08 12.79 -5.92
C ILE A 83 -9.82 12.79 -5.05
N ARG A 84 -8.68 13.28 -5.57
CA ARG A 84 -7.58 13.76 -4.72
C ARG A 84 -8.16 14.86 -3.84
N LYS A 85 -8.51 14.55 -2.59
CA LYS A 85 -9.14 15.53 -1.71
C LYS A 85 -8.07 16.51 -1.23
N ARG A 86 -7.80 17.58 -2.00
CA ARG A 86 -6.91 18.71 -1.63
C ARG A 86 -7.07 19.22 -0.19
N ARG A 87 -8.26 19.08 0.40
CA ARG A 87 -8.53 19.45 1.81
C ARG A 87 -7.84 18.54 2.85
N LEU A 88 -7.62 17.27 2.52
CA LEU A 88 -6.86 16.32 3.35
C LEU A 88 -5.38 16.71 3.39
N PHE A 89 -4.81 16.97 2.21
CA PHE A 89 -3.42 17.45 2.03
C PHE A 89 -3.12 18.68 2.86
N ALA A 90 -4.01 19.68 2.83
CA ALA A 90 -3.77 20.97 3.49
C ALA A 90 -3.73 20.86 5.02
N ARG A 91 -4.43 19.89 5.63
CA ARG A 91 -4.41 19.68 7.08
C ARG A 91 -3.22 18.82 7.52
N LYS A 92 -2.90 17.77 6.74
CA LYS A 92 -1.72 16.92 6.97
C LYS A 92 -0.42 17.70 6.86
N ALA A 93 -0.30 18.55 5.84
CA ALA A 93 0.90 19.35 5.59
C ALA A 93 1.23 20.36 6.71
N LEU A 94 0.26 20.74 7.56
CA LEU A 94 0.50 21.61 8.71
C LEU A 94 1.26 20.85 9.81
N ILE A 95 0.81 19.63 10.13
CA ILE A 95 1.46 18.74 11.09
C ILE A 95 2.85 18.33 10.57
N ASP A 96 2.95 17.94 9.29
CA ASP A 96 4.25 17.62 8.65
C ASP A 96 5.24 18.77 8.78
N LYS A 97 4.79 20.02 8.56
CA LYS A 97 5.66 21.20 8.59
C LYS A 97 6.11 21.55 10.01
N GLU A 98 5.23 21.44 11.00
CA GLU A 98 5.58 21.67 12.41
C GLU A 98 6.65 20.66 12.88
N VAL A 99 6.46 19.40 12.52
CA VAL A 99 7.37 18.30 12.90
C VAL A 99 8.70 18.35 12.16
N LEU A 100 8.71 18.62 10.85
CA LEU A 100 9.94 18.77 10.06
C LEU A 100 10.84 19.88 10.66
N VAL A 101 10.23 20.98 11.10
CA VAL A 101 10.96 22.09 11.73
C VAL A 101 11.49 21.72 13.11
N GLU A 102 10.71 20.98 13.90
CA GLU A 102 11.04 20.64 15.29
C GLU A 102 12.04 19.46 15.40
N VAL A 103 12.02 18.52 14.45
CA VAL A 103 12.85 17.30 14.45
C VAL A 103 14.07 17.41 13.52
N GLU A 104 13.97 18.09 12.37
CA GLU A 104 15.06 18.14 11.37
C GLU A 104 15.90 19.42 11.41
N GLY A 105 15.62 20.39 12.28
CA GLY A 105 16.32 21.68 12.34
C GLY A 105 17.84 21.57 12.12
N ASN A 106 18.28 21.80 10.88
CA ASN A 106 19.65 21.74 10.37
C ASN A 106 20.54 20.57 10.89
N LYS A 107 20.08 19.31 10.86
CA LYS A 107 20.99 18.17 11.12
C LYS A 107 22.00 18.07 9.95
N GLU A 108 23.24 18.54 10.17
CA GLU A 108 24.32 18.38 9.20
C GLU A 108 24.80 16.93 9.18
N TYR A 109 24.57 16.21 8.07
CA TYR A 109 25.10 14.86 7.92
C TYR A 109 26.63 14.86 7.96
N SER A 110 27.21 13.92 8.72
CA SER A 110 28.64 13.70 8.82
C SER A 110 29.24 13.27 7.47
N SER A 111 30.57 13.36 7.34
CA SER A 111 31.28 12.90 6.13
C SER A 111 31.09 11.41 5.87
N GLU A 112 30.93 10.60 6.92
CA GLU A 112 30.70 9.16 6.85
C GLU A 112 29.28 8.83 6.39
N GLU A 113 28.26 9.51 6.92
CA GLU A 113 26.87 9.39 6.48
C GLU A 113 26.72 9.79 5.00
N ARG A 114 27.39 10.87 4.58
CA ARG A 114 27.45 11.28 3.16
C ARG A 114 28.17 10.28 2.26
N ARG A 115 29.08 9.46 2.81
CA ARG A 115 29.79 8.41 2.07
C ARG A 115 28.97 7.13 1.97
N LEU A 116 28.22 6.78 3.01
CA LEU A 116 27.23 5.70 2.95
C LEU A 116 26.18 5.99 1.85
N LEU A 117 25.87 7.27 1.67
CA LEU A 117 25.13 7.84 0.55
C LEU A 117 26.04 8.08 -0.67
N ASP A 118 26.67 7.03 -1.19
CA ASP A 118 27.58 7.06 -2.36
C ASP A 118 26.97 7.76 -3.59
N GLU A 119 27.79 8.16 -4.56
CA GLU A 119 27.39 8.97 -5.73
C GLU A 119 26.23 8.38 -6.55
N GLY A 120 26.10 7.04 -6.59
CA GLY A 120 24.96 6.37 -7.25
C GLY A 120 23.65 6.40 -6.45
N LYS A 121 23.72 6.56 -5.12
CA LYS A 121 22.58 6.48 -4.19
C LYS A 121 22.05 7.87 -3.78
N ARG A 122 22.86 8.93 -3.98
CA ARG A 122 22.47 10.33 -3.73
C ARG A 122 21.15 10.72 -4.39
N GLY A 123 20.89 10.23 -5.60
CA GLY A 123 19.64 10.51 -6.32
C GLY A 123 18.41 9.98 -5.59
N ILE A 124 18.45 8.72 -5.14
CA ILE A 124 17.35 8.11 -4.36
C ILE A 124 17.16 8.84 -3.04
N PHE A 125 18.27 9.17 -2.37
CA PHE A 125 18.25 9.88 -1.10
C PHE A 125 17.68 11.30 -1.21
N GLN A 126 18.15 12.09 -2.17
CA GLN A 126 17.61 13.43 -2.41
C GLN A 126 16.15 13.37 -2.83
N LEU A 127 15.78 12.37 -3.62
CA LEU A 127 14.39 12.14 -3.97
C LEU A 127 13.56 11.87 -2.72
N SER A 128 13.95 10.89 -1.88
CA SER A 128 13.18 10.55 -0.67
C SER A 128 13.03 11.72 0.29
N GLN A 129 14.06 12.56 0.45
CA GLN A 129 14.00 13.79 1.23
C GLN A 129 13.00 14.80 0.62
N ASN A 130 13.11 15.07 -0.69
CA ASN A 130 12.32 16.10 -1.36
C ASN A 130 10.83 15.73 -1.49
N ILE A 131 10.53 14.47 -1.83
CA ILE A 131 9.15 14.04 -2.09
C ILE A 131 8.53 13.28 -0.91
N GLY A 132 9.33 12.54 -0.15
CA GLY A 132 8.87 11.74 0.99
C GLY A 132 8.84 12.49 2.31
N ARG A 133 9.58 13.61 2.44
CA ARG A 133 9.66 14.44 3.65
C ARG A 133 9.90 13.62 4.92
N SER A 134 10.72 12.58 4.81
CA SER A 134 11.13 11.75 5.93
C SER A 134 12.64 11.86 6.13
N PRO A 135 13.10 12.05 7.38
CA PRO A 135 14.52 12.01 7.68
C PRO A 135 15.09 10.61 7.42
N ILE A 136 16.40 10.56 7.18
CA ILE A 136 17.17 9.31 7.31
C ILE A 136 17.71 9.21 8.72
N SER A 137 17.61 8.01 9.26
CA SER A 137 18.11 7.66 10.58
C SER A 137 19.31 6.73 10.43
N PHE A 138 20.40 7.04 11.12
CA PHE A 138 21.60 6.20 11.17
C PHE A 138 21.76 5.47 12.51
N GLN A 139 21.09 5.97 13.56
CA GLN A 139 20.99 5.31 14.86
C GLN A 139 19.66 4.54 14.98
N THR A 140 19.48 3.54 14.10
CA THR A 140 18.27 2.69 14.13
C THR A 140 18.64 1.24 13.92
N GLU A 141 18.47 0.45 14.97
CA GLU A 141 18.56 -1.00 14.89
C GLU A 141 17.36 -1.53 14.10
N THR A 142 17.63 -2.44 13.16
CA THR A 142 16.58 -3.12 12.39
C THR A 142 16.81 -4.63 12.42
N VAL A 143 15.73 -5.39 12.60
CA VAL A 143 15.76 -6.86 12.60
C VAL A 143 14.65 -7.39 11.71
N VAL A 144 15.02 -8.25 10.75
CA VAL A 144 14.10 -8.88 9.82
C VAL A 144 13.43 -10.09 10.48
N LEU A 145 12.10 -10.15 10.39
CA LEU A 145 11.26 -11.24 10.87
C LEU A 145 10.58 -11.90 9.67
N THR A 146 10.77 -13.21 9.48
CA THR A 146 10.52 -13.88 8.18
C THR A 146 9.23 -14.69 8.10
N ASN A 147 8.46 -14.73 9.18
CA ASN A 147 7.20 -15.46 9.24
C ASN A 147 6.33 -14.97 10.41
N GLY A 148 5.09 -15.44 10.46
CA GLY A 148 4.14 -15.10 11.52
C GLY A 148 4.63 -15.47 12.91
N ASN A 149 5.23 -16.65 13.12
CA ASN A 149 5.66 -17.07 14.47
C ASN A 149 6.72 -16.11 15.03
N GLN A 150 7.78 -15.83 14.28
CA GLN A 150 8.79 -14.85 14.71
C GLN A 150 8.20 -13.47 14.96
N THR A 151 7.29 -13.03 14.08
CA THR A 151 6.70 -11.69 14.13
C THR A 151 5.77 -11.53 15.32
N PHE A 152 4.78 -12.40 15.48
CA PHE A 152 3.80 -12.29 16.55
C PHE A 152 4.40 -12.56 17.93
N THR A 153 5.34 -13.50 18.04
CA THR A 153 6.09 -13.69 19.29
C THR A 153 6.78 -12.40 19.70
N ARG A 154 7.53 -11.76 18.79
CA ARG A 154 8.25 -10.52 19.12
C ARG A 154 7.30 -9.34 19.36
N ILE A 155 6.20 -9.23 18.61
CA ILE A 155 5.18 -8.20 18.83
C ILE A 155 4.57 -8.33 20.23
N LEU A 156 4.11 -9.52 20.61
CA LEU A 156 3.49 -9.76 21.91
C LEU A 156 4.49 -9.52 23.04
N GLU A 157 5.74 -9.94 22.88
CA GLU A 157 6.82 -9.66 23.82
C GLU A 157 7.07 -8.16 24.02
N GLU A 158 7.19 -7.37 22.95
CA GLU A 158 7.45 -5.93 23.07
C GLU A 158 6.21 -5.17 23.59
N ILE A 159 4.99 -5.55 23.18
CA ILE A 159 3.75 -5.00 23.75
C ILE A 159 3.69 -5.30 25.25
N SER A 160 4.07 -6.50 25.70
CA SER A 160 4.08 -6.85 27.13
C SER A 160 5.03 -6.01 27.97
N LYS A 161 6.01 -5.34 27.35
CA LYS A 161 6.96 -4.44 28.02
C LYS A 161 6.50 -2.98 28.05
N ALA A 162 5.42 -2.64 27.35
CA ALA A 162 4.92 -1.27 27.25
C ALA A 162 4.60 -0.69 28.64
N THR A 163 4.97 0.59 28.83
CA THR A 163 4.81 1.33 30.08
C THR A 163 4.07 2.66 29.91
N HIS A 164 4.05 3.22 28.70
CA HIS A 164 3.46 4.53 28.42
C HIS A 164 2.32 4.44 27.40
N HIS A 165 2.60 3.96 26.20
CA HIS A 165 1.59 3.89 25.13
C HIS A 165 1.86 2.80 24.10
N ILE A 166 0.79 2.33 23.48
CA ILE A 166 0.82 1.43 22.33
C ILE A 166 -0.10 2.01 21.25
N HIS A 167 0.46 2.24 20.07
CA HIS A 167 -0.27 2.65 18.88
C HIS A 167 -0.21 1.53 17.85
N LEU A 168 -1.38 1.05 17.41
CA LEU A 168 -1.48 -0.02 16.41
C LEU A 168 -2.35 0.41 15.25
N GLU A 169 -1.92 0.06 14.04
CA GLU A 169 -2.68 0.22 12.82
C GLU A 169 -2.60 -1.05 11.97
N TYR A 170 -3.75 -1.57 11.52
CA TYR A 170 -3.81 -2.77 10.68
C TYR A 170 -4.90 -2.71 9.61
N TYR A 171 -4.62 -3.30 8.45
CA TYR A 171 -5.61 -3.47 7.37
C TYR A 171 -6.63 -4.56 7.67
N ILE A 172 -6.16 -5.76 8.04
CA ILE A 172 -7.01 -6.88 8.46
C ILE A 172 -6.77 -7.17 9.94
N VAL A 173 -7.86 -7.32 10.67
CA VAL A 173 -7.89 -7.82 12.03
C VAL A 173 -8.93 -8.93 12.10
N ARG A 174 -8.52 -10.08 12.62
CA ARG A 174 -9.38 -11.23 12.91
C ARG A 174 -9.62 -11.32 14.41
N ASP A 175 -10.77 -11.88 14.80
CA ASP A 175 -11.12 -12.29 16.15
C ASP A 175 -10.91 -13.80 16.34
N ASP A 176 -9.83 -14.32 15.77
CA ASP A 176 -9.36 -15.71 15.89
C ASP A 176 -8.33 -15.84 17.04
N GLU A 177 -7.61 -16.95 17.14
CA GLU A 177 -6.80 -17.23 18.33
C GLU A 177 -5.69 -16.18 18.56
N ILE A 178 -4.95 -15.79 17.51
CA ILE A 178 -3.96 -14.71 17.64
C ILE A 178 -4.60 -13.34 17.86
N GLY A 179 -5.77 -13.10 17.25
CA GLY A 179 -6.55 -11.89 17.47
C GLY A 179 -6.99 -11.74 18.92
N GLU A 180 -7.50 -12.80 19.53
CA GLU A 180 -7.92 -12.84 20.93
C GLU A 180 -6.72 -12.70 21.88
N GLN A 181 -5.57 -13.32 21.59
CA GLN A 181 -4.34 -13.11 22.37
C GLN A 181 -3.89 -11.65 22.35
N MET A 182 -3.89 -11.00 21.18
CA MET A 182 -3.59 -9.58 21.05
C MET A 182 -4.60 -8.75 21.85
N LYS A 183 -5.89 -9.04 21.72
CA LYS A 183 -6.96 -8.34 22.44
C LYS A 183 -6.74 -8.38 23.94
N ASP A 184 -6.52 -9.57 24.49
CA ASP A 184 -6.38 -9.79 25.92
C ASP A 184 -5.15 -9.04 26.47
N LEU A 185 -4.02 -9.08 25.75
CA LEU A 185 -2.82 -8.36 26.13
C LEU A 185 -3.01 -6.84 26.10
N LEU A 186 -3.69 -6.30 25.08
CA LEU A 186 -4.00 -4.87 25.03
C LEU A 186 -4.93 -4.45 26.18
N MET A 187 -5.91 -5.29 26.53
CA MET A 187 -6.80 -5.05 27.67
C MET A 187 -6.05 -5.11 29.01
N GLU A 188 -5.07 -6.00 29.15
CA GLU A 188 -4.17 -6.05 30.31
C GLU A 188 -3.35 -4.77 30.42
N LYS A 189 -2.74 -4.31 29.31
CA LYS A 189 -1.96 -3.07 29.29
C LYS A 189 -2.75 -1.82 29.66
N VAL A 190 -4.02 -1.73 29.24
CA VAL A 190 -4.87 -0.63 29.70
C VAL A 190 -5.10 -0.68 31.21
N LYS A 191 -5.26 -1.86 31.81
CA LYS A 191 -5.39 -1.99 33.29
C LYS A 191 -4.12 -1.57 34.03
N GLU A 192 -2.95 -1.75 33.41
CA GLU A 192 -1.66 -1.28 33.92
C GLU A 192 -1.46 0.24 33.75
N GLY A 193 -2.39 0.94 33.07
CA GLY A 193 -2.34 2.38 32.86
C GLY A 193 -1.70 2.80 31.53
N VAL A 194 -1.36 1.85 30.64
CA VAL A 194 -0.81 2.13 29.31
C VAL A 194 -1.91 2.66 28.39
N GLN A 195 -1.64 3.73 27.66
CA GLN A 195 -2.57 4.28 26.66
C GLN A 195 -2.55 3.42 25.40
N VAL A 196 -3.68 2.84 25.00
CA VAL A 196 -3.75 1.98 23.82
C VAL A 196 -4.68 2.58 22.77
N ARG A 197 -4.13 2.85 21.58
CA ARG A 197 -4.90 3.31 20.41
C ARG A 197 -4.78 2.31 19.27
N PHE A 198 -5.92 1.92 18.73
CA PHE A 198 -5.99 0.89 17.69
C PHE A 198 -6.84 1.37 16.51
N LEU A 199 -6.18 1.64 15.40
CA LEU A 199 -6.78 1.97 14.12
C LEU A 199 -6.90 0.71 13.24
N TYR A 200 -8.06 0.45 12.65
CA TYR A 200 -8.25 -0.69 11.75
C TYR A 200 -8.99 -0.28 10.47
N ASP A 201 -8.62 -0.83 9.31
CA ASP A 201 -9.34 -0.53 8.08
C ASP A 201 -10.75 -1.17 8.09
N ALA A 202 -11.79 -0.34 7.90
CA ALA A 202 -13.18 -0.78 7.99
C ALA A 202 -13.59 -1.79 6.89
N VAL A 203 -12.95 -1.76 5.72
CA VAL A 203 -13.26 -2.67 4.61
C VAL A 203 -12.37 -3.90 4.67
N GLY A 204 -11.08 -3.75 5.00
CA GLY A 204 -10.17 -4.88 5.20
C GLY A 204 -10.62 -5.78 6.34
N SER A 205 -11.07 -5.18 7.45
CA SER A 205 -11.54 -5.88 8.65
C SER A 205 -13.07 -6.03 8.71
N PHE A 206 -13.74 -6.14 7.55
CA PHE A 206 -15.21 -6.23 7.51
C PHE A 206 -15.79 -7.46 8.24
N GLN A 207 -14.97 -8.49 8.46
CA GLN A 207 -15.35 -9.73 9.16
C GLN A 207 -15.07 -9.65 10.67
N LEU A 208 -14.46 -8.58 11.18
CA LEU A 208 -14.16 -8.42 12.60
C LEU A 208 -15.46 -8.32 13.41
N GLY A 209 -15.62 -9.18 14.42
CA GLY A 209 -16.81 -9.22 15.24
C GLY A 209 -17.09 -7.93 16.02
N GLY A 210 -18.35 -7.49 16.04
CA GLY A 210 -18.75 -6.34 16.86
C GLY A 210 -18.56 -6.56 18.37
N LYS A 211 -18.49 -7.82 18.82
CA LYS A 211 -18.18 -8.19 20.20
C LYS A 211 -16.73 -7.82 20.56
N TYR A 212 -15.78 -8.22 19.72
CA TYR A 212 -14.35 -7.90 19.87
C TYR A 212 -14.12 -6.39 20.06
N ILE A 213 -14.72 -5.57 19.20
CA ILE A 213 -14.61 -4.11 19.25
C ILE A 213 -15.23 -3.54 20.54
N LYS A 214 -16.38 -4.07 20.96
CA LYS A 214 -17.06 -3.61 22.19
C LYS A 214 -16.27 -3.94 23.44
N GLU A 215 -15.65 -5.12 23.51
CA GLU A 215 -14.83 -5.55 24.65
C GLU A 215 -13.58 -4.68 24.79
N LEU A 216 -12.85 -4.43 23.70
CA LEU A 216 -11.70 -3.51 23.70
C LEU A 216 -12.10 -2.11 24.19
N ARG A 217 -13.18 -1.55 23.63
CA ARG A 217 -13.66 -0.22 24.03
C ARG A 217 -14.09 -0.18 25.50
N ALA A 218 -14.75 -1.23 25.99
CA ALA A 218 -15.18 -1.32 27.39
C ALA A 218 -13.98 -1.43 28.35
N ALA A 219 -12.88 -2.03 27.91
CA ALA A 219 -11.63 -2.10 28.66
C ALA A 219 -10.85 -0.77 28.68
N GLY A 220 -11.18 0.18 27.80
CA GLY A 220 -10.51 1.49 27.69
C GLY A 220 -9.57 1.63 26.50
N VAL A 221 -9.52 0.65 25.59
CA VAL A 221 -8.78 0.77 24.33
C VAL A 221 -9.52 1.73 23.38
N GLU A 222 -8.80 2.72 22.87
CA GLU A 222 -9.31 3.65 21.86
C GLU A 222 -9.28 2.97 20.48
N ILE A 223 -10.32 2.18 20.17
CA ILE A 223 -10.42 1.46 18.89
C ILE A 223 -11.33 2.19 17.87
N VAL A 224 -10.75 2.54 16.71
CA VAL A 224 -11.37 3.39 15.68
C VAL A 224 -11.28 2.77 14.28
N PRO A 225 -12.38 2.76 13.50
CA PRO A 225 -12.34 2.34 12.10
C PRO A 225 -11.79 3.44 11.17
N PHE A 226 -10.81 3.11 10.35
CA PHE A 226 -10.33 3.97 9.27
C PHE A 226 -11.30 3.97 8.08
N SER A 227 -11.72 5.18 7.68
CA SER A 227 -12.52 5.44 6.47
C SER A 227 -13.75 4.51 6.30
N PRO A 228 -14.70 4.48 7.25
CA PRO A 228 -15.88 3.62 7.18
C PRO A 228 -16.82 3.96 6.01
N VAL A 229 -17.37 2.92 5.38
CA VAL A 229 -18.27 3.04 4.22
C VAL A 229 -19.73 2.91 4.68
N ARG A 230 -20.39 4.04 4.98
CA ARG A 230 -21.81 4.06 5.39
C ARG A 230 -22.80 3.85 4.22
N LEU A 231 -22.44 4.28 3.02
CA LEU A 231 -23.25 4.16 1.79
C LEU A 231 -22.33 3.82 0.60
N PRO A 232 -22.31 2.57 0.11
CA PRO A 232 -21.36 2.13 -0.92
C PRO A 232 -21.53 2.89 -2.25
N VAL A 233 -22.77 3.10 -2.69
CA VAL A 233 -23.13 3.56 -4.04
C VAL A 233 -22.69 5.01 -4.35
N PHE A 234 -22.46 5.84 -3.33
CA PHE A 234 -22.16 7.27 -3.50
C PHE A 234 -20.78 7.69 -2.97
N ASN A 235 -19.94 6.74 -2.52
CA ASN A 235 -18.75 7.08 -1.75
C ASN A 235 -17.49 6.35 -2.23
N ASN A 236 -16.61 7.05 -2.95
CA ASN A 236 -15.32 6.53 -3.42
C ASN A 236 -14.35 6.12 -2.31
N LYS A 237 -14.71 6.32 -1.02
CA LYS A 237 -13.92 5.87 0.12
C LYS A 237 -13.56 4.39 0.02
N ILE A 238 -14.36 3.57 -0.67
CA ILE A 238 -14.04 2.15 -0.91
C ILE A 238 -12.69 1.94 -1.60
N ASN A 239 -12.25 2.88 -2.46
CA ASN A 239 -11.01 2.74 -3.21
C ASN A 239 -9.77 3.09 -2.39
N PHE A 240 -9.91 3.96 -1.38
CA PHE A 240 -8.80 4.41 -0.55
C PHE A 240 -8.83 3.66 0.77
N ARG A 241 -7.92 2.70 0.93
CA ARG A 241 -7.85 1.80 2.09
C ARG A 241 -6.53 2.00 2.81
N ASN A 242 -6.57 1.91 4.13
CA ASN A 242 -5.34 1.92 4.90
C ASN A 242 -4.73 0.52 4.87
N HIS A 243 -3.64 0.38 4.12
CA HIS A 243 -2.94 -0.89 3.98
C HIS A 243 -1.67 -0.93 4.84
N ARG A 244 -1.45 0.06 5.72
CA ARG A 244 -0.35 0.09 6.67
C ARG A 244 -0.55 -0.97 7.75
N LYS A 245 0.57 -1.49 8.25
CA LYS A 245 0.64 -2.33 9.45
C LYS A 245 1.76 -1.74 10.30
N ILE A 246 1.39 -0.94 11.28
CA ILE A 246 2.33 -0.22 12.15
C ILE A 246 2.00 -0.58 13.59
N ILE A 247 3.02 -0.89 14.36
CA ILE A 247 2.94 -0.87 15.82
C ILE A 247 4.03 0.05 16.33
N VAL A 248 3.70 0.95 17.24
CA VAL A 248 4.67 1.73 18.02
C VAL A 248 4.42 1.46 19.50
N VAL A 249 5.47 1.08 20.21
CA VAL A 249 5.47 0.86 21.66
C VAL A 249 6.38 1.88 22.31
N ASP A 250 5.80 2.69 23.20
CA ASP A 250 6.46 3.73 24.00
C ASP A 250 7.24 4.78 23.18
N GLY A 251 7.08 4.83 21.86
CA GLY A 251 7.87 5.69 20.97
C GLY A 251 9.29 5.17 20.72
N GLU A 252 9.64 4.01 21.27
CA GLU A 252 10.99 3.43 21.30
C GLU A 252 11.14 2.25 20.33
N VAL A 253 10.09 1.45 20.22
CA VAL A 253 10.05 0.24 19.40
C VAL A 253 8.95 0.37 18.35
N GLY A 254 9.29 -0.01 17.12
CA GLY A 254 8.41 0.01 15.97
C GLY A 254 8.34 -1.33 15.26
N PHE A 255 7.21 -1.61 14.64
CA PHE A 255 7.03 -2.73 13.71
C PHE A 255 6.39 -2.25 12.42
N VAL A 256 6.88 -2.75 11.28
CA VAL A 256 6.32 -2.47 9.96
C VAL A 256 6.55 -3.63 8.99
N GLY A 257 5.57 -3.98 8.15
CA GLY A 257 5.73 -5.02 7.13
C GLY A 257 4.43 -5.65 6.65
N GLY A 258 4.47 -6.86 6.08
CA GLY A 258 3.35 -7.40 5.30
C GLY A 258 2.23 -8.12 6.05
N LEU A 259 2.49 -8.61 7.27
CA LEU A 259 1.57 -9.45 8.06
C LEU A 259 0.41 -8.65 8.65
N ASN A 260 -0.81 -9.18 8.56
CA ASN A 260 -1.97 -8.67 9.31
C ASN A 260 -2.26 -9.55 10.53
N ILE A 261 -3.19 -9.15 11.40
CA ILE A 261 -3.59 -9.97 12.55
C ILE A 261 -4.59 -11.04 12.10
N GLY A 262 -4.18 -12.31 12.18
CA GLY A 262 -4.99 -13.49 11.84
C GLY A 262 -4.20 -14.80 11.83
N ASP A 263 -4.89 -15.92 12.05
CA ASP A 263 -4.31 -17.25 12.18
C ASP A 263 -3.72 -17.77 10.85
N GLU A 264 -4.21 -17.29 9.70
CA GLU A 264 -3.65 -17.62 8.39
C GLU A 264 -2.17 -17.25 8.28
N TYR A 265 -1.76 -16.17 8.95
CA TYR A 265 -0.40 -15.64 8.96
C TYR A 265 0.57 -16.46 9.82
N LEU A 266 0.03 -17.25 10.76
CA LEU A 266 0.77 -18.25 11.54
C LEU A 266 0.87 -19.61 10.81
N GLY A 267 0.33 -19.69 9.59
CA GLY A 267 0.30 -20.91 8.79
C GLY A 267 -0.74 -21.94 9.25
N ARG A 268 -1.77 -21.49 9.97
CA ARG A 268 -2.88 -22.33 10.46
C ARG A 268 -3.96 -22.56 9.39
N ASP A 269 -3.87 -21.87 8.25
CA ASP A 269 -4.74 -22.11 7.09
C ASP A 269 -4.25 -23.30 6.26
N LYS A 270 -5.14 -24.26 5.99
CA LYS A 270 -4.81 -25.51 5.26
C LYS A 270 -4.49 -25.30 3.78
N TYR A 271 -5.05 -24.27 3.15
CA TYR A 271 -4.86 -24.00 1.73
C TYR A 271 -3.53 -23.31 1.46
N PHE A 272 -3.16 -22.34 2.31
CA PHE A 272 -1.91 -21.59 2.20
C PHE A 272 -0.73 -22.32 2.86
N GLY A 273 -0.95 -23.02 3.98
CA GLY A 273 0.12 -23.65 4.74
C GLY A 273 1.10 -22.62 5.27
N PHE A 274 2.41 -22.85 5.09
CA PHE A 274 3.43 -21.91 5.53
C PHE A 274 3.24 -20.53 4.89
N TRP A 275 2.99 -19.51 5.71
CA TRP A 275 2.86 -18.13 5.26
C TRP A 275 4.22 -17.43 5.31
N ARG A 276 4.83 -17.24 4.15
CA ARG A 276 6.11 -16.54 3.99
C ARG A 276 5.85 -15.06 3.74
N ASP A 277 6.11 -14.25 4.74
CA ASP A 277 6.01 -12.79 4.66
C ASP A 277 7.15 -12.17 5.45
N THR A 278 7.40 -10.88 5.29
CA THR A 278 8.50 -10.20 5.96
C THR A 278 7.98 -9.01 6.77
N HIS A 279 8.44 -8.92 8.01
CA HIS A 279 8.21 -7.82 8.92
C HIS A 279 9.54 -7.27 9.42
N LEU A 280 9.56 -6.00 9.79
CA LEU A 280 10.74 -5.33 10.31
C LEU A 280 10.45 -4.90 11.75
N PHE A 281 11.25 -5.38 12.69
CA PHE A 281 11.38 -4.78 14.01
C PHE A 281 12.37 -3.61 13.91
N VAL A 282 12.06 -2.52 14.59
CA VAL A 282 12.80 -1.27 14.53
C VAL A 282 12.94 -0.72 15.95
N ARG A 283 14.14 -0.24 16.30
CA ARG A 283 14.38 0.47 17.56
C ARG A 283 15.30 1.66 17.31
N GLY A 284 14.95 2.83 17.87
CA GLY A 284 15.72 4.06 17.73
C GLY A 284 15.04 5.12 16.87
N GLU A 285 15.84 6.00 16.25
CA GLU A 285 15.35 7.25 15.63
C GLU A 285 14.19 7.07 14.63
N ALA A 286 14.23 6.03 13.79
CA ALA A 286 13.23 5.84 12.74
C ALA A 286 11.81 5.54 13.27
N VAL A 287 11.68 5.16 14.55
CA VAL A 287 10.38 4.94 15.20
C VAL A 287 9.58 6.24 15.29
N ARG A 288 10.25 7.41 15.36
CA ARG A 288 9.60 8.73 15.30
C ARG A 288 8.73 8.86 14.07
N THR A 289 9.25 8.44 12.91
CA THR A 289 8.52 8.55 11.65
C THR A 289 7.33 7.60 11.60
N LEU A 290 7.45 6.36 12.12
CA LEU A 290 6.31 5.45 12.24
C LEU A 290 5.22 6.02 13.16
N GLN A 291 5.62 6.60 14.29
CA GLN A 291 4.71 7.27 15.23
C GLN A 291 3.99 8.43 14.55
N LEU A 292 4.70 9.27 13.80
CA LEU A 292 4.12 10.39 13.06
C LEU A 292 3.10 9.93 12.02
N ILE A 293 3.43 8.89 11.26
CA ILE A 293 2.52 8.30 10.27
C ILE A 293 1.23 7.83 10.96
N PHE A 294 1.34 7.13 12.09
CA PHE A 294 0.18 6.72 12.89
C PHE A 294 -0.65 7.92 13.37
N LEU A 295 -0.01 8.94 13.95
CA LEU A 295 -0.70 10.13 14.47
C LEU A 295 -1.45 10.88 13.38
N GLN A 296 -0.91 10.91 12.16
CA GLN A 296 -1.57 11.51 10.99
C GLN A 296 -2.80 10.72 10.56
N ASP A 297 -2.71 9.39 10.55
CA ASP A 297 -3.84 8.53 10.22
C ASP A 297 -4.91 8.52 11.32
N TRP A 298 -4.49 8.66 12.58
CA TRP A 298 -5.38 8.88 13.71
C TRP A 298 -6.16 10.18 13.54
N TYR A 299 -5.44 11.30 13.33
CA TYR A 299 -6.06 12.60 13.07
C TYR A 299 -7.01 12.55 11.88
N TYR A 300 -6.65 11.83 10.81
CA TYR A 300 -7.54 11.62 9.66
C TYR A 300 -8.85 10.91 10.05
N ALA A 301 -8.77 9.92 10.95
CA ALA A 301 -9.92 9.12 11.37
C ALA A 301 -10.80 9.81 12.41
N THR A 302 -10.22 10.64 13.29
CA THR A 302 -10.88 11.20 14.48
C THR A 302 -11.02 12.72 14.50
N ASP A 303 -10.31 13.45 13.64
CA ASP A 303 -10.08 14.91 13.71
C ASP A 303 -9.39 15.36 15.04
N GLU A 304 -8.76 14.44 15.78
CA GLU A 304 -8.07 14.71 17.05
C GLU A 304 -6.55 14.75 16.88
N SER A 305 -5.93 15.87 17.27
CA SER A 305 -4.46 16.03 17.23
C SER A 305 -3.85 15.60 18.55
N LEU A 306 -3.01 14.57 18.50
CA LEU A 306 -2.35 13.96 19.66
C LEU A 306 -0.83 14.20 19.66
N LEU A 307 -0.32 15.06 18.77
CA LEU A 307 1.11 15.32 18.67
C LEU A 307 1.63 15.98 19.95
N THR A 308 2.55 15.28 20.63
CA THR A 308 3.31 15.82 21.76
C THR A 308 4.80 15.59 21.53
N PRO A 309 5.69 16.48 22.02
CA PRO A 309 7.13 16.29 21.88
C PRO A 309 7.62 14.96 22.47
N SER A 310 6.99 14.46 23.54
CA SER A 310 7.32 13.17 24.17
C SER A 310 7.16 11.97 23.26
N TYR A 311 6.32 12.04 22.22
CA TYR A 311 6.16 10.97 21.25
C TYR A 311 7.28 10.93 20.21
N LEU A 312 8.12 11.98 20.13
CA LEU A 312 9.14 12.14 19.11
C LEU A 312 10.57 12.00 19.64
N THR A 313 10.74 11.46 20.85
CA THR A 313 12.02 11.35 21.53
C THR A 313 12.37 9.91 21.94
N PRO A 314 12.49 8.94 21.02
CA PRO A 314 13.13 7.66 21.32
C PRO A 314 14.54 7.87 21.86
N THR A 315 14.94 6.92 22.68
CA THR A 315 16.30 6.69 23.15
C THR A 315 17.18 6.36 21.96
N ILE A 316 18.30 7.09 21.85
CA ILE A 316 19.27 6.94 20.76
C ILE A 316 20.53 6.33 21.35
N ASP A 317 21.03 5.29 20.69
CA ASP A 317 22.40 4.82 20.90
C ASP A 317 23.33 5.56 19.93
N GLU A 318 24.00 6.59 20.43
CA GLU A 318 24.86 7.46 19.61
C GLU A 318 26.16 6.78 19.17
N GLU A 319 26.54 5.66 19.80
CA GLU A 319 27.84 5.01 19.57
C GLU A 319 27.82 4.02 18.39
N ILE A 320 26.63 3.63 17.90
CA ILE A 320 26.48 2.60 16.87
C ILE A 320 25.83 3.17 15.60
N ASN A 321 26.55 3.06 14.49
CA ASN A 321 26.01 3.32 13.15
C ASN A 321 25.46 2.01 12.56
N TYR A 322 24.15 1.96 12.35
CA TYR A 322 23.45 0.77 11.84
C TYR A 322 23.24 0.76 10.32
N GLY A 323 23.78 1.77 9.61
CA GLY A 323 23.40 2.09 8.24
C GLY A 323 22.15 2.97 8.18
N GLY A 324 21.74 3.34 6.97
CA GLY A 324 20.64 4.28 6.77
C GLY A 324 19.27 3.62 6.77
N VAL A 325 18.32 4.19 7.51
CA VAL A 325 16.92 3.77 7.56
C VAL A 325 16.00 4.95 7.28
N GLN A 326 15.09 4.81 6.32
CA GLN A 326 14.04 5.79 6.04
C GLN A 326 12.66 5.14 6.05
N MET A 327 11.73 5.71 6.80
CA MET A 327 10.34 5.25 6.84
C MET A 327 9.50 6.17 5.95
N ILE A 328 9.02 5.63 4.84
CA ILE A 328 8.31 6.41 3.83
C ILE A 328 6.86 5.97 3.78
N ALA A 329 5.97 6.90 4.10
CA ALA A 329 4.55 6.76 3.81
C ALA A 329 4.29 7.01 2.32
N GLY A 330 3.39 6.22 1.73
CA GLY A 330 2.76 6.50 0.44
C GLY A 330 1.25 6.60 0.61
N GLY A 331 0.57 7.31 -0.30
CA GLY A 331 -0.88 7.36 -0.27
C GLY A 331 -1.52 8.41 -1.18
N PRO A 332 -2.86 8.35 -1.34
CA PRO A 332 -3.65 9.29 -2.14
C PRO A 332 -3.72 10.70 -1.54
N ASP A 333 -3.17 10.87 -0.34
CA ASP A 333 -2.98 12.09 0.43
C ASP A 333 -1.61 12.75 0.20
N GLN A 334 -0.81 12.24 -0.74
CA GLN A 334 0.48 12.81 -1.14
C GLN A 334 0.49 13.32 -2.59
N GLU A 335 1.22 14.42 -2.81
CA GLU A 335 1.21 15.13 -4.10
C GLU A 335 1.82 14.25 -5.19
N TRP A 336 2.88 13.55 -4.80
CA TRP A 336 3.69 12.64 -5.59
C TRP A 336 3.44 11.19 -5.18
N GLU A 337 3.67 10.27 -6.10
CA GLU A 337 3.55 8.82 -5.89
C GLU A 337 4.86 8.29 -5.31
N VAL A 338 5.16 8.66 -4.05
CA VAL A 338 6.52 8.59 -3.49
C VAL A 338 7.12 7.19 -3.56
N ILE A 339 6.40 6.15 -3.12
CA ILE A 339 6.90 4.77 -3.14
C ILE A 339 7.22 4.32 -4.57
N LYS A 340 6.34 4.62 -5.54
CA LYS A 340 6.57 4.33 -6.96
C LYS A 340 7.82 5.06 -7.46
N SER A 341 7.96 6.35 -7.18
CA SER A 341 9.11 7.13 -7.63
C SER A 341 10.42 6.62 -7.05
N LEU A 342 10.42 6.18 -5.78
CA LEU A 342 11.59 5.56 -5.16
C LEU A 342 11.91 4.18 -5.75
N TYR A 343 10.90 3.35 -6.00
CA TYR A 343 11.09 2.06 -6.68
C TYR A 343 11.64 2.24 -8.09
N PHE A 344 11.08 3.18 -8.86
CA PHE A 344 11.59 3.53 -10.17
C PHE A 344 13.05 3.97 -10.09
N SER A 345 13.39 4.88 -9.17
CA SER A 345 14.76 5.35 -8.98
C SER A 345 15.70 4.19 -8.63
N MET A 346 15.32 3.32 -7.68
CA MET A 346 16.09 2.13 -7.31
C MET A 346 16.37 1.21 -8.50
N ILE A 347 15.33 0.90 -9.29
CA ILE A 347 15.42 0.04 -10.47
C ILE A 347 16.35 0.66 -11.52
N THR A 348 16.18 1.94 -11.82
CA THR A 348 16.99 2.63 -12.86
C THR A 348 18.43 2.89 -12.44
N SER A 349 18.73 2.88 -11.13
CA SER A 349 20.09 3.04 -10.63
C SER A 349 20.86 1.72 -10.49
N ALA A 350 20.20 0.57 -10.68
CA ALA A 350 20.80 -0.74 -10.49
C ALA A 350 21.98 -0.98 -11.43
N LYS A 351 23.07 -1.53 -10.89
CA LYS A 351 24.32 -1.82 -11.61
C LYS A 351 24.59 -3.31 -11.78
N LYS A 352 24.01 -4.16 -10.93
CA LYS A 352 24.29 -5.59 -10.86
C LYS A 352 23.00 -6.41 -10.86
N SER A 353 22.07 -6.12 -9.96
CA SER A 353 20.92 -7.00 -9.70
C SER A 353 19.69 -6.25 -9.18
N ILE A 354 18.51 -6.80 -9.49
CA ILE A 354 17.22 -6.34 -8.98
C ILE A 354 16.40 -7.57 -8.59
N TRP A 355 16.14 -7.75 -7.30
CA TRP A 355 15.38 -8.89 -6.78
C TRP A 355 14.08 -8.39 -6.15
N ILE A 356 12.95 -8.96 -6.57
CA ILE A 356 11.62 -8.53 -6.13
C ILE A 356 10.88 -9.75 -5.62
N ALA A 357 10.38 -9.69 -4.39
CA ALA A 357 9.37 -10.60 -3.88
C ALA A 357 8.06 -9.83 -3.68
N SER A 358 6.99 -10.26 -4.34
CA SER A 358 5.67 -9.63 -4.19
C SER A 358 4.54 -10.64 -4.41
N PRO A 359 3.47 -10.64 -3.60
CA PRO A 359 2.31 -11.48 -3.89
C PRO A 359 1.60 -11.05 -5.17
N TYR A 360 1.63 -9.74 -5.46
CA TYR A 360 0.93 -9.12 -6.56
C TYR A 360 1.93 -8.33 -7.40
N PHE A 361 2.14 -8.79 -8.64
CA PHE A 361 3.00 -8.13 -9.61
C PHE A 361 2.13 -7.58 -10.75
N VAL A 362 1.57 -6.40 -10.55
CA VAL A 362 0.73 -5.71 -11.54
C VAL A 362 1.33 -4.30 -11.73
N PRO A 363 2.58 -4.21 -12.21
CA PRO A 363 3.30 -2.95 -12.28
C PRO A 363 2.61 -1.99 -13.25
N ASP A 364 2.84 -0.69 -13.04
CA ASP A 364 2.51 0.31 -14.04
C ASP A 364 3.53 0.34 -15.17
N ASP A 365 3.25 1.14 -16.21
CA ASP A 365 4.06 1.17 -17.43
C ASP A 365 5.50 1.64 -17.15
N ASP A 366 5.70 2.52 -16.17
CA ASP A 366 7.02 3.05 -15.80
C ASP A 366 7.88 1.95 -15.17
N ILE A 367 7.37 1.27 -14.13
CA ILE A 367 8.07 0.18 -13.44
C ILE A 367 8.27 -1.01 -14.40
N PHE A 368 7.24 -1.36 -15.17
CA PHE A 368 7.31 -2.45 -16.13
C PHE A 368 8.40 -2.22 -17.19
N THR A 369 8.46 -1.00 -17.73
CA THR A 369 9.49 -0.63 -18.72
C THR A 369 10.87 -0.61 -18.09
N ALA A 370 11.02 -0.02 -16.90
CA ALA A 370 12.29 0.05 -16.20
C ALA A 370 12.91 -1.33 -15.93
N LEU A 371 12.10 -2.30 -15.47
CA LEU A 371 12.57 -3.67 -15.25
C LEU A 371 12.98 -4.37 -16.54
N LYS A 372 12.21 -4.20 -17.64
CA LYS A 372 12.57 -4.76 -18.94
C LYS A 372 13.88 -4.17 -19.48
N VAL A 373 14.04 -2.85 -19.38
CA VAL A 373 15.26 -2.17 -19.83
C VAL A 373 16.46 -2.61 -19.01
N ALA A 374 16.32 -2.73 -17.68
CA ALA A 374 17.39 -3.24 -16.82
C ALA A 374 17.83 -4.65 -17.24
N ALA A 375 16.88 -5.57 -17.41
CA ALA A 375 17.18 -6.94 -17.85
C ALA A 375 17.85 -6.99 -19.24
N LEU A 376 17.35 -6.22 -20.21
CA LEU A 376 17.94 -6.10 -21.54
C LEU A 376 19.33 -5.47 -21.52
N SER A 377 19.65 -4.67 -20.50
CA SER A 377 20.95 -4.07 -20.28
C SER A 377 21.94 -5.01 -19.56
N GLY A 378 21.52 -6.24 -19.27
CA GLY A 378 22.36 -7.27 -18.64
C GLY A 378 22.31 -7.31 -17.12
N ILE A 379 21.42 -6.54 -16.48
CA ILE A 379 21.19 -6.59 -15.03
C ILE A 379 20.44 -7.88 -14.68
N ASP A 380 20.84 -8.58 -13.60
CA ASP A 380 20.15 -9.79 -13.13
C ASP A 380 18.84 -9.42 -12.43
N VAL A 381 17.74 -9.50 -13.16
CA VAL A 381 16.40 -9.21 -12.63
C VAL A 381 15.68 -10.52 -12.27
N ARG A 382 15.32 -10.66 -11.00
CA ARG A 382 14.60 -11.82 -10.45
C ARG A 382 13.28 -11.40 -9.83
N LEU A 383 12.20 -12.09 -10.17
CA LEU A 383 10.87 -11.89 -9.62
C LEU A 383 10.39 -13.17 -8.94
N LEU A 384 10.12 -13.09 -7.64
CA LEU A 384 9.57 -14.16 -6.82
C LEU A 384 8.10 -13.88 -6.52
N VAL A 385 7.22 -14.81 -6.88
CA VAL A 385 5.76 -14.70 -6.80
C VAL A 385 5.13 -15.95 -6.19
N PRO A 386 3.92 -15.85 -5.61
CA PRO A 386 3.23 -17.01 -5.06
C PRO A 386 2.80 -17.99 -6.17
N LYS A 387 2.92 -19.29 -5.90
CA LYS A 387 2.42 -20.34 -6.79
C LYS A 387 0.89 -20.37 -6.88
N ARG A 388 0.22 -20.13 -5.76
CA ARG A 388 -1.24 -20.26 -5.60
C ARG A 388 -1.90 -18.88 -5.40
N PRO A 389 -3.11 -18.67 -5.93
CA PRO A 389 -3.84 -17.43 -5.71
C PRO A 389 -4.51 -17.41 -4.33
N ASP A 390 -4.37 -16.30 -3.61
CA ASP A 390 -5.33 -15.83 -2.60
C ASP A 390 -6.47 -15.03 -3.27
N LYS A 391 -6.14 -14.23 -4.29
CA LYS A 391 -7.07 -13.46 -5.13
C LYS A 391 -6.87 -13.83 -6.60
N ARG A 392 -7.83 -14.56 -7.17
CA ARG A 392 -7.75 -15.09 -8.54
C ARG A 392 -7.56 -13.99 -9.60
N ILE A 393 -8.28 -12.88 -9.50
CA ILE A 393 -8.19 -11.80 -10.50
C ILE A 393 -6.78 -11.21 -10.52
N VAL A 394 -6.22 -10.90 -9.34
CA VAL A 394 -4.86 -10.35 -9.22
C VAL A 394 -3.81 -11.35 -9.71
N TYR A 395 -3.97 -12.64 -9.36
CA TYR A 395 -3.09 -13.71 -9.82
C TYR A 395 -3.03 -13.82 -11.35
N TYR A 396 -4.19 -13.81 -12.03
CA TYR A 396 -4.24 -13.85 -13.48
C TYR A 396 -3.77 -12.55 -14.13
N ALA A 397 -4.04 -11.39 -13.52
CA ALA A 397 -3.51 -10.11 -13.98
C ALA A 397 -1.97 -10.12 -13.93
N SER A 398 -1.37 -10.57 -12.84
CA SER A 398 0.09 -10.66 -12.69
C SER A 398 0.74 -11.53 -13.76
N ARG A 399 0.18 -12.73 -13.98
CA ARG A 399 0.66 -13.67 -15.02
C ARG A 399 0.60 -13.13 -16.44
N SER A 400 -0.26 -12.13 -16.71
CA SER A 400 -0.36 -11.50 -18.02
C SER A 400 0.90 -10.70 -18.41
N TYR A 401 1.70 -10.27 -17.44
CA TYR A 401 2.95 -9.51 -17.64
C TYR A 401 4.17 -10.43 -17.85
N PHE A 402 4.09 -11.70 -17.44
CA PHE A 402 5.23 -12.61 -17.42
C PHE A 402 5.87 -12.88 -18.81
N PRO A 403 5.11 -13.03 -19.92
CA PRO A 403 5.72 -13.30 -21.22
C PRO A 403 6.72 -12.22 -21.64
N GLU A 404 6.31 -10.95 -21.61
CA GLU A 404 7.17 -9.82 -21.99
C GLU A 404 8.37 -9.67 -21.04
N MET A 405 8.19 -9.96 -19.75
CA MET A 405 9.29 -9.93 -18.78
C MET A 405 10.33 -11.02 -19.07
N MET A 406 9.89 -12.25 -19.29
CA MET A 406 10.77 -13.36 -19.64
C MET A 406 11.45 -13.15 -21.00
N ASP A 407 10.77 -12.49 -21.96
CA ASP A 407 11.35 -12.11 -23.25
C ASP A 407 12.48 -11.09 -23.09
N ALA A 408 12.36 -10.18 -22.12
CA ALA A 408 13.41 -9.22 -21.77
C ALA A 408 14.57 -9.81 -20.96
N GLY A 409 14.47 -11.08 -20.52
CA GLY A 409 15.51 -11.76 -19.74
C GLY A 409 15.23 -11.85 -18.23
N VAL A 410 14.08 -11.38 -17.75
CA VAL A 410 13.72 -11.45 -16.33
C VAL A 410 13.44 -12.89 -15.92
N ARG A 411 14.03 -13.33 -14.81
CA ARG A 411 13.83 -14.66 -14.25
C ARG A 411 12.70 -14.65 -13.24
N ILE A 412 11.62 -15.37 -13.52
CA ILE A 412 10.43 -15.42 -12.65
C ILE A 412 10.38 -16.77 -11.94
N PHE A 413 10.08 -16.77 -10.64
CA PHE A 413 10.04 -17.94 -9.78
C PHE A 413 8.72 -18.04 -9.03
N HIS A 414 8.17 -19.24 -8.95
CA HIS A 414 7.05 -19.56 -8.06
C HIS A 414 7.58 -20.15 -6.75
N TYR A 415 7.19 -19.54 -5.64
CA TYR A 415 7.44 -20.09 -4.30
C TYR A 415 6.59 -21.34 -4.06
N GLU A 416 7.18 -22.47 -3.67
CA GLU A 416 6.48 -23.76 -3.55
C GLU A 416 6.19 -24.22 -2.12
N LYS A 417 6.97 -23.79 -1.13
CA LYS A 417 6.83 -24.24 0.27
C LYS A 417 5.50 -23.83 0.93
N GLY A 418 4.88 -22.76 0.46
CA GLY A 418 3.60 -22.26 0.98
C GLY A 418 3.10 -21.05 0.20
N PHE A 419 2.58 -20.04 0.90
CA PHE A 419 2.13 -18.78 0.29
C PHE A 419 3.15 -17.67 0.52
N LEU A 420 3.62 -17.07 -0.58
CA LEU A 420 4.52 -15.92 -0.54
C LEU A 420 3.70 -14.63 -0.54
N HIS A 421 3.87 -13.85 0.53
CA HIS A 421 3.24 -12.54 0.69
C HIS A 421 4.24 -11.44 1.08
N SER A 422 5.55 -11.69 1.01
CA SER A 422 6.57 -10.65 1.19
C SER A 422 6.43 -9.50 0.19
N LYS A 423 6.76 -8.28 0.61
CA LYS A 423 6.87 -7.09 -0.26
C LYS A 423 8.27 -6.52 -0.14
N VAL A 424 9.21 -7.14 -0.86
CA VAL A 424 10.63 -6.85 -0.76
C VAL A 424 11.17 -6.49 -2.13
N VAL A 425 11.96 -5.42 -2.19
CA VAL A 425 12.76 -5.03 -3.36
C VAL A 425 14.19 -4.87 -2.91
N ILE A 426 15.13 -5.59 -3.52
CA ILE A 426 16.57 -5.51 -3.23
C ILE A 426 17.27 -5.10 -4.52
N VAL A 427 18.15 -4.10 -4.44
CA VAL A 427 18.97 -3.64 -5.55
C VAL A 427 20.43 -3.72 -5.17
N ASP A 428 21.21 -4.36 -6.03
CA ASP A 428 22.66 -4.53 -5.94
C ASP A 428 23.15 -5.12 -4.61
N GLU A 429 22.28 -5.81 -3.86
CA GLU A 429 22.55 -6.34 -2.50
C GLU A 429 22.93 -5.27 -1.47
N GLU A 430 22.68 -4.00 -1.78
CA GLU A 430 23.13 -2.85 -0.99
C GLU A 430 21.97 -1.97 -0.49
N ILE A 431 20.85 -1.95 -1.22
CA ILE A 431 19.65 -1.21 -0.86
C ILE A 431 18.47 -2.17 -0.88
N ALA A 432 17.64 -2.10 0.16
CA ALA A 432 16.40 -2.85 0.20
C ALA A 432 15.21 -1.97 0.58
N SER A 433 14.04 -2.32 0.08
CA SER A 433 12.76 -1.83 0.61
C SER A 433 11.95 -3.00 1.13
N ILE A 434 11.35 -2.81 2.30
CA ILE A 434 10.40 -3.72 2.95
C ILE A 434 9.24 -2.89 3.49
N GLY A 435 8.01 -3.39 3.36
CA GLY A 435 6.86 -2.66 3.89
C GLY A 435 5.54 -3.30 3.54
N THR A 436 4.55 -2.46 3.31
CA THR A 436 3.18 -2.88 3.01
C THR A 436 2.84 -2.82 1.52
N ALA A 437 3.54 -1.98 0.75
CA ALA A 437 3.25 -1.76 -0.67
C ALA A 437 3.61 -2.98 -1.52
N ASN A 438 2.64 -3.51 -2.26
CA ASN A 438 2.90 -4.51 -3.30
C ASN A 438 3.50 -3.84 -4.56
N MET A 439 3.96 -4.66 -5.50
CA MET A 439 4.41 -4.20 -6.82
C MET A 439 3.19 -4.06 -7.76
N ASP A 440 2.19 -3.28 -7.35
CA ASP A 440 0.93 -3.07 -8.07
C ASP A 440 0.46 -1.62 -8.10
N MET A 441 -0.39 -1.32 -9.10
CA MET A 441 -0.95 0.02 -9.32
C MET A 441 -1.76 0.50 -8.11
N ARG A 442 -2.46 -0.39 -7.40
CA ARG A 442 -3.26 0.00 -6.23
C ARG A 442 -2.40 0.48 -5.07
N SER A 443 -1.31 -0.21 -4.73
CA SER A 443 -0.35 0.23 -3.71
C SER A 443 0.34 1.53 -4.12
N PHE A 444 0.61 1.75 -5.42
CA PHE A 444 1.24 2.99 -5.88
C PHE A 444 0.32 4.21 -5.90
N HIS A 445 -0.98 4.03 -6.16
CA HIS A 445 -1.87 5.16 -6.46
C HIS A 445 -3.05 5.34 -5.49
N LEU A 446 -3.49 4.28 -4.79
CA LEU A 446 -4.79 4.26 -4.12
C LEU A 446 -4.70 3.94 -2.62
N ASN A 447 -3.88 2.97 -2.22
CA ASN A 447 -3.78 2.61 -0.81
C ASN A 447 -2.87 3.58 -0.05
N PHE A 448 -3.15 3.75 1.24
CA PHE A 448 -2.15 4.26 2.17
C PHE A 448 -1.20 3.10 2.49
N GLU A 449 0.08 3.31 2.25
CA GLU A 449 1.14 2.31 2.41
C GLU A 449 2.28 2.91 3.24
N VAL A 450 3.15 2.05 3.78
CA VAL A 450 4.37 2.44 4.49
C VAL A 450 5.47 1.44 4.21
N ASN A 451 6.65 1.96 3.90
CA ASN A 451 7.83 1.16 3.56
C ASN A 451 9.07 1.69 4.27
N ALA A 452 9.87 0.79 4.82
CA ALA A 452 11.24 1.06 5.21
C ALA A 452 12.13 0.94 3.96
N PHE A 453 12.99 1.93 3.74
CA PHE A 453 14.10 1.92 2.81
C PHE A 453 15.40 1.81 3.62
N LEU A 454 16.18 0.79 3.31
CA LEU A 454 17.36 0.36 4.06
C LEU A 454 18.59 0.53 3.18
N TYR A 455 19.63 1.18 3.71
CA TYR A 455 20.85 1.51 2.99
C TYR A 455 22.06 0.98 3.76
N ASN A 456 22.72 -0.05 3.22
CA ASN A 456 23.90 -0.68 3.83
C ASN A 456 23.68 -1.09 5.30
N THR A 457 22.48 -1.57 5.66
CA THR A 457 22.17 -2.07 7.01
C THR A 457 22.39 -3.59 7.08
N GLN A 458 22.58 -4.14 8.29
CA GLN A 458 22.65 -5.60 8.45
C GLN A 458 21.37 -6.31 7.98
N SER A 459 20.22 -5.65 8.09
CA SER A 459 18.95 -6.15 7.56
C SER A 459 18.96 -6.34 6.05
N VAL A 460 19.72 -5.55 5.28
CA VAL A 460 19.88 -5.79 3.83
C VAL A 460 20.54 -7.14 3.59
N ASN A 461 21.62 -7.46 4.32
CA ASN A 461 22.31 -8.75 4.22
C ASN A 461 21.36 -9.91 4.56
N THR A 462 20.58 -9.79 5.64
CA THR A 462 19.57 -10.80 6.01
C THR A 462 18.51 -10.97 4.93
N LEU A 463 18.02 -9.88 4.32
CA LEU A 463 17.04 -9.95 3.23
C LEU A 463 17.61 -10.64 1.98
N VAL A 464 18.90 -10.43 1.67
CA VAL A 464 19.60 -11.12 0.58
C VAL A 464 19.65 -12.62 0.86
N GLU A 465 20.11 -13.02 2.05
CA GLU A 465 20.19 -14.44 2.47
C GLU A 465 18.80 -15.11 2.45
N ASP A 466 17.78 -14.43 2.99
CA ASP A 466 16.41 -14.89 3.00
C ASP A 466 15.86 -15.09 1.59
N TYR A 467 16.11 -14.14 0.68
CA TYR A 467 15.65 -14.23 -0.71
C TYR A 467 16.30 -15.42 -1.42
N GLU A 468 17.60 -15.65 -1.22
CA GLU A 468 18.29 -16.82 -1.76
C GLU A 468 17.76 -18.14 -1.18
N ASN A 469 17.43 -18.16 0.12
CA ASN A 469 16.80 -19.32 0.74
C ASN A 469 15.40 -19.57 0.18
N ASP A 470 14.61 -18.52 -0.04
CA ASP A 470 13.30 -18.63 -0.68
C ASP A 470 13.41 -19.13 -2.13
N LEU A 471 14.48 -18.77 -2.86
CA LEU A 471 14.75 -19.32 -4.20
C LEU A 471 15.02 -20.83 -4.19
N LYS A 472 15.65 -21.37 -3.14
CA LYS A 472 15.87 -22.84 -3.00
C LYS A 472 14.54 -23.60 -2.87
N GLU A 473 13.54 -22.96 -2.29
CA GLU A 473 12.17 -23.47 -2.13
C GLU A 473 11.24 -23.07 -3.29
N SER A 474 11.82 -22.63 -4.41
CA SER A 474 11.08 -22.09 -5.55
C SER A 474 11.41 -22.80 -6.85
N LYS A 475 10.47 -22.73 -7.81
CA LYS A 475 10.69 -23.19 -9.18
C LYS A 475 10.67 -22.05 -10.16
N GLN A 476 11.70 -21.96 -10.99
CA GLN A 476 11.73 -21.01 -12.09
C GLN A 476 10.65 -21.35 -13.12
N ILE A 477 9.91 -20.34 -13.56
CA ILE A 477 8.93 -20.46 -14.64
C ILE A 477 9.70 -20.58 -15.95
N VAL A 478 9.57 -21.73 -16.61
CA VAL A 478 10.17 -21.96 -17.93
C VAL A 478 9.26 -21.36 -19.00
N LYS A 479 9.78 -20.40 -19.78
CA LYS A 479 9.04 -19.71 -20.86
C LYS A 479 8.33 -20.67 -21.81
N ALA A 480 9.00 -21.72 -22.28
CA ALA A 480 8.42 -22.71 -23.19
C ALA A 480 7.21 -23.45 -22.58
N VAL A 481 7.30 -23.79 -21.29
CA VAL A 481 6.19 -24.42 -20.55
C VAL A 481 5.05 -23.43 -20.36
N PHE A 482 5.36 -22.19 -19.99
CA PHE A 482 4.37 -21.14 -19.77
C PHE A 482 3.61 -20.77 -21.06
N ALA A 483 4.28 -20.79 -22.21
CA ALA A 483 3.67 -20.53 -23.52
C ALA A 483 2.60 -21.56 -23.91
N ASN A 484 2.78 -22.81 -23.47
CA ASN A 484 1.88 -23.95 -23.74
C ASN A 484 0.69 -24.06 -22.77
N ARG A 485 0.48 -23.07 -21.89
CA ARG A 485 -0.69 -23.06 -21.00
C ARG A 485 -2.00 -23.01 -21.78
N PRO A 486 -3.10 -23.57 -21.24
CA PRO A 486 -4.39 -23.65 -21.93
C PRO A 486 -4.92 -22.29 -22.40
N PHE A 487 -5.60 -22.28 -23.56
CA PHE A 487 -6.15 -21.05 -24.15
C PHE A 487 -7.07 -20.28 -23.21
N TYR A 488 -7.93 -20.98 -22.45
CA TYR A 488 -8.82 -20.32 -21.49
C TYR A 488 -8.04 -19.53 -20.42
N GLN A 489 -6.87 -20.01 -19.98
CA GLN A 489 -6.04 -19.27 -19.02
C GLN A 489 -5.50 -17.98 -19.64
N LYS A 490 -5.07 -18.03 -20.91
CA LYS A 490 -4.61 -16.83 -21.65
C LYS A 490 -5.71 -15.78 -21.76
N VAL A 491 -6.95 -16.21 -22.01
CA VAL A 491 -8.12 -15.32 -22.04
C VAL A 491 -8.37 -14.69 -20.67
N PHE A 492 -8.38 -15.48 -19.60
CA PHE A 492 -8.57 -14.94 -18.24
C PHE A 492 -7.44 -13.98 -17.82
N GLU A 493 -6.19 -14.29 -18.14
CA GLU A 493 -5.04 -13.40 -17.88
C GLU A 493 -5.20 -12.07 -18.63
N SER A 494 -5.60 -12.10 -19.91
CA SER A 494 -5.82 -10.89 -20.70
C SER A 494 -6.99 -10.05 -20.19
N LEU A 495 -8.11 -10.68 -19.81
CA LEU A 495 -9.25 -9.98 -19.23
C LEU A 495 -8.93 -9.40 -17.85
N ALA A 496 -8.17 -10.12 -17.02
CA ALA A 496 -7.74 -9.66 -15.71
C ALA A 496 -6.79 -8.45 -15.81
N ARG A 497 -5.92 -8.39 -16.83
CA ARG A 497 -5.04 -7.23 -17.11
C ARG A 497 -5.83 -5.94 -17.37
N LEU A 498 -7.06 -6.01 -17.89
CA LEU A 498 -7.89 -4.82 -18.08
C LEU A 498 -8.32 -4.19 -16.74
N ALA A 499 -8.34 -4.98 -15.67
CA ALA A 499 -8.63 -4.49 -14.34
C ALA A 499 -7.40 -3.92 -13.61
N SER A 500 -6.18 -4.05 -14.16
CA SER A 500 -4.93 -3.61 -13.51
C SER A 500 -4.99 -2.21 -12.86
N PRO A 501 -5.59 -1.17 -13.45
CA PRO A 501 -5.68 0.16 -12.81
C PRO A 501 -6.44 0.19 -11.47
N LEU A 502 -7.18 -0.87 -11.13
CA LEU A 502 -7.94 -1.03 -9.89
C LEU A 502 -7.31 -2.04 -8.92
N LEU A 503 -6.37 -2.86 -9.42
CA LEU A 503 -5.80 -4.02 -8.71
C LEU A 503 -4.55 -3.66 -7.93
#